data_AF-A0AAN0LWT5-F1
#
_entry.id   AF-A0AAN0LWT5-F1
#
_cell.length_a   1.000
_cell.length_b   1.000
_cell.length_c   1.000
_cell.angle_alpha   90.00
_cell.angle_beta   90.00
_cell.angle_gamma   90.00
#
_symmetry.space_group_name_H-M   'P 1'
#
loop_
_entity.id
_entity.type
_entity.pdbx_description
1 polymer ?
#
loop_
_entity_poly.entity_id
_entity_poly.type
_entity_poly.pdbx_seq_one_letter_code
_entity_poly.pdbx_strand_id
1 'polypeptide(L)' 'MTDQIVRGLARGGRVRFFVTKTTNAVEKARVIHDTYPRRSAKIRSGYECCRNYGINLKK' A
#
# COMPACT_ATOMS: atom_id res chain seq x y z
N MET A 1 -8.31 13.07 -0.39
CA MET A 1 -8.17 12.06 -1.47
C MET A 1 -8.30 10.67 -0.85
N THR A 2 -9.16 9.80 -1.37
CA THR A 2 -9.48 8.49 -0.78
C THR A 2 -8.43 7.45 -1.15
N ASP A 3 -8.02 6.58 -0.22
CA ASP A 3 -7.15 5.45 -0.53
C ASP A 3 -7.87 4.48 -1.48
N GLN A 4 -7.17 4.03 -2.53
CA GLN A 4 -7.75 3.18 -3.58
C GLN A 4 -6.88 1.96 -3.83
N ILE A 5 -7.54 0.82 -4.07
CA ILE A 5 -6.89 -0.44 -4.40
C ILE A 5 -7.45 -0.89 -5.75
N VAL A 6 -6.59 -0.92 -6.76
CA VAL A 6 -6.92 -1.44 -8.08
C VAL A 6 -6.33 -2.84 -8.20
N ARG A 7 -7.19 -3.81 -8.54
CA ARG A 7 -6.79 -5.19 -8.80
C ARG A 7 -6.96 -5.45 -10.29
N GLY A 8 -5.90 -5.91 -10.94
CA GLY A 8 -5.91 -6.20 -12.36
C GLY A 8 -5.33 -7.57 -12.68
N LEU A 9 -5.84 -8.15 -13.76
CA LEU A 9 -5.38 -9.40 -14.35
C LEU A 9 -4.88 -9.10 -15.75
N ALA A 10 -3.64 -9.50 -16.04
CA ALA A 10 -3.04 -9.38 -17.37
C ALA A 10 -2.61 -10.75 -17.92
N ARG A 11 -2.40 -10.82 -19.23
CA ARG A 11 -1.96 -12.02 -19.98
C ARG A 11 -2.83 -13.26 -19.71
N GLY A 12 -4.14 -13.14 -19.92
CA GLY A 12 -5.07 -14.27 -19.77
C GLY A 12 -5.16 -14.83 -18.34
N GLY A 13 -4.89 -14.00 -17.33
CA GLY A 13 -4.99 -14.38 -15.92
C GLY A 13 -3.70 -14.91 -15.28
N ARG A 14 -2.59 -15.01 -16.02
CA ARG A 14 -1.30 -15.47 -15.48
C ARG A 14 -0.60 -14.43 -14.61
N VAL A 15 -0.87 -13.14 -14.84
CA VAL A 15 -0.23 -12.06 -14.09
C VAL A 15 -1.28 -11.27 -13.31
N ARG A 16 -1.13 -11.24 -11.99
CA ARG A 16 -1.92 -10.40 -11.08
C ARG A 16 -1.07 -9.20 -10.69
N PHE A 17 -1.61 -8.01 -10.89
CA PHE A 17 -0.98 -6.78 -10.41
C PHE A 17 -1.92 -6.05 -9.45
N PHE A 18 -1.30 -5.45 -8.44
CA PHE A 18 -1.96 -4.70 -7.38
C PHE A 18 -1.39 -3.30 -7.40
N VAL A 19 -2.24 -2.31 -7.63
CA VAL A 19 -1.86 -0.90 -7.54
C VAL A 19 -2.62 -0.31 -6.37
N THR A 20 -1.88 0.17 -5.37
CA THR A 20 -2.44 0.74 -4.16
C THR A 20 -2.02 2.20 -4.04
N LYS A 21 -3.01 3.08 -3.85
CA LYS A 21 -2.79 4.46 -3.39
C LYS A 21 -3.01 4.47 -1.88
N THR A 22 -1.93 4.68 -1.12
CA THR A 22 -1.92 4.60 0.35
C THR A 22 -1.59 5.95 1.04
N THR A 23 -1.65 7.05 0.29
CA THR A 23 -1.18 8.37 0.73
C THR A 23 -1.84 8.83 2.03
N ASN A 24 -3.13 8.57 2.21
CA ASN A 24 -3.88 9.02 3.39
C ASN A 24 -3.51 8.21 4.63
N ALA A 25 -3.35 6.90 4.49
CA ALA A 25 -2.94 6.04 5.59
C ALA A 25 -1.51 6.37 6.08
N VAL A 26 -0.60 6.67 5.16
CA VAL A 26 0.78 7.05 5.49
C VAL A 26 0.84 8.41 6.16
N GLU A 27 0.08 9.41 5.69
CA GLU A 27 0.06 10.73 6.33
C GLU A 27 -0.52 10.67 7.75
N LYS A 28 -1.56 9.85 7.99
CA LYS A 28 -2.06 9.62 9.35
C LYS A 28 -0.98 9.02 10.25
N ALA A 29 -0.26 8.01 9.78
CA ALA A 29 0.84 7.42 10.54
C ALA A 29 1.98 8.44 10.79
N ARG A 30 2.23 9.33 9.81
CA ARG A 30 3.24 10.39 9.95
C ARG A 30 2.89 11.38 11.05
N VAL A 31 1.63 11.81 11.12
CA VAL A 31 1.12 12.73 12.15
C VAL A 31 1.16 12.08 13.54
N ILE A 32 0.74 10.82 13.66
CA ILE A 32 0.73 10.10 14.95
C ILE A 32 2.14 9.92 15.52
N HIS A 33 3.11 9.61 14.67
CA HIS A 33 4.46 9.25 15.10
C HIS A 33 5.50 10.37 14.90
N ASP A 34 5.06 11.58 14.55
CA ASP A 34 5.87 12.75 14.18
C ASP A 34 7.19 12.40 13.48
N THR A 35 7.05 11.74 12.32
CA THR A 35 8.18 11.07 11.67
C THR A 35 8.87 11.94 10.63
N TYR A 36 10.21 11.95 10.68
CA TYR A 36 11.06 12.60 9.69
C TYR A 36 10.97 11.92 8.30
N PRO A 37 11.27 12.64 7.20
CA PRO A 37 10.97 12.21 5.82
C PRO A 37 11.55 10.84 5.43
N ARG A 38 12.74 10.51 5.97
CA ARG A 38 13.39 9.23 5.71
C ARG A 38 12.69 8.06 6.43
N ARG A 39 12.11 8.31 7.62
CA ARG A 39 11.35 7.30 8.37
C ARG A 39 9.95 7.11 7.79
N SER A 40 9.29 8.18 7.37
CA SER A 40 7.98 8.11 6.71
C SER A 40 8.04 7.34 5.38
N ALA A 41 9.11 7.49 4.60
CA ALA A 41 9.33 6.70 3.39
C ALA A 41 9.45 5.19 3.68
N LYS A 42 10.12 4.81 4.78
CA LYS A 42 10.26 3.41 5.20
C LYS A 42 8.94 2.85 5.73
N ILE A 43 8.17 3.65 6.48
CA ILE A 43 6.82 3.29 6.95
C ILE A 43 5.89 3.06 5.75
N ARG A 44 5.89 3.94 4.76
CA ARG A 44 5.13 3.78 3.52
C ARG A 44 5.43 2.45 2.83
N SER A 45 6.70 2.16 2.58
CA SER A 45 7.11 0.94 1.89
C SER A 45 6.71 -0.32 2.66
N GLY A 46 6.89 -0.33 3.99
CA GLY A 46 6.47 -1.45 4.83
C GLY A 46 4.93 -1.61 4.85
N TYR A 47 4.19 -0.52 4.91
CA TYR A 47 2.73 -0.53 4.93
C TYR A 47 2.15 -1.02 3.60
N GLU A 48 2.68 -0.57 2.46
CA GLU A 48 2.28 -1.04 1.13
C GLU A 48 2.56 -2.53 0.94
N CYS A 49 3.72 -2.99 1.41
CA CYS A 49 4.10 -4.39 1.39
C CYS A 49 3.08 -5.25 2.17
N CYS A 50 2.86 -4.95 3.46
CA CYS A 50 1.91 -5.68 4.30
C CYS A 50 0.49 -5.67 3.72
N ARG A 51 0.05 -4.53 3.16
CA ARG A 51 -1.29 -4.40 2.55
C ARG A 51 -1.43 -5.30 1.33
N ASN A 52 -0.43 -5.31 0.45
CA ASN A 52 -0.45 -6.13 -0.77
C ASN A 52 -0.36 -7.63 -0.45
N TYR A 53 0.44 -8.03 0.54
CA TYR A 53 0.46 -9.40 1.04
C TYR A 53 -0.88 -9.82 1.63
N GLY A 54 -1.55 -8.96 2.41
CA GLY A 54 -2.88 -9.26 2.95
C GLY A 54 -3.96 -9.43 1.87
N ILE A 55 -3.86 -8.70 0.76
CA ILE A 55 -4.77 -8.87 -0.40
C ILE A 55 -4.50 -10.19 -1.12
N ASN A 56 -3.24 -10.64 -1.15
CA ASN A 56 -2.86 -11.92 -1.75
C ASN A 56 -3.28 -13.12 -0.87
N LEU A 57 -3.23 -12.96 0.45
CA LEU A 57 -3.55 -13.99 1.46
C LEU A 57 -5.05 -14.20 1.71
N LYS A 58 -5.95 -13.40 1.12
CA LYS A 58 -7.39 -13.67 1.22
C LYS A 58 -7.70 -15.01 0.52
N LYS A 59 -7.91 -16.04 1.35
CA LYS A 59 -8.48 -17.34 1.00
C LYS A 59 -9.85 -17.18 0.33
#